data_AF-A0A1V1P975-F1
#
_entry.id   AF-A0A1V1P975-F1
#
_cell.length_a   1.000
_cell.length_b   1.000
_cell.length_c   1.000
_cell.angle_alpha   90.00
_cell.angle_beta   90.00
_cell.angle_gamma   90.00
#
_symmetry.space_group_name_H-M   'P 1'
#
loop_
_entity.id
_entity.type
_entity.pdbx_description
1 polymer ?
#
loop_
_entity_poly.entity_id
_entity_poly.type
_entity_poly.pdbx_seq_one_letter_code
_entity_poly.pdbx_strand_id
1 'polypeptide(L)'
;MPAPPETVWSVLCNFDVMGDYIPYLAYYKTRHVLKTDDSGQTTEALIEGKLKVPVLTVEYTLFVSFFPDRYRVEWRLLQEEQVAQYNQQGLDIKACTGGLKDVDGYGYVLPYDDDRSQSIYIYAPVVETSIPLPGFAEKMVTKTVTSGYMHGIRDRVKQISK
;
A
#
# COMPACT_ATOMS: atom_id res chain seq x y z
N MET A 1 1.48 17.62 -1.69
CA MET A 1 0.42 17.17 -2.61
C MET A 1 -0.46 18.38 -2.92
N PRO A 2 -0.67 18.70 -4.20
CA PRO A 2 -1.44 19.89 -4.61
C PRO A 2 -2.94 19.60 -4.57
N ALA A 3 -3.45 19.16 -3.42
CA ALA A 3 -4.86 18.87 -3.18
C ALA A 3 -5.16 18.82 -1.67
N PRO A 4 -6.43 18.97 -1.27
CA PRO A 4 -6.87 18.82 0.12
C PRO A 4 -6.65 17.41 0.68
N PRO A 5 -6.53 17.24 2.02
CA PRO A 5 -6.25 15.96 2.65
C PRO A 5 -7.24 14.86 2.27
N GLU A 6 -8.52 15.21 2.14
CA GLU A 6 -9.63 14.33 1.79
C GLU A 6 -9.45 13.73 0.38
N THR A 7 -8.96 14.55 -0.56
CA THR A 7 -8.70 14.11 -1.94
C THR A 7 -7.51 13.17 -1.98
N VAL A 8 -6.41 13.51 -1.29
CA VAL A 8 -5.25 12.63 -1.20
C VAL A 8 -5.62 11.31 -0.51
N TRP A 9 -6.39 11.37 0.58
CA TRP A 9 -6.88 10.21 1.32
C TRP A 9 -7.72 9.26 0.45
N SER A 10 -8.60 9.79 -0.40
CA SER A 10 -9.40 8.96 -1.32
C SER A 10 -8.54 8.16 -2.30
N VAL A 11 -7.39 8.69 -2.71
CA VAL A 11 -6.42 7.97 -3.55
C VAL A 11 -5.71 6.88 -2.75
N LEU A 12 -5.33 7.19 -1.51
CA LEU A 12 -4.63 6.24 -0.63
C LEU A 12 -5.52 5.08 -0.18
N CYS A 13 -6.83 5.28 -0.06
CA CYS A 13 -7.76 4.21 0.32
C CYS A 13 -8.10 3.24 -0.81
N ASN A 14 -7.88 3.65 -2.06
CA ASN A 14 -8.25 2.85 -3.22
C ASN A 14 -7.06 2.04 -3.73
N PHE A 15 -6.71 0.98 -2.99
CA PHE A 15 -5.60 0.10 -3.35
C PHE A 15 -5.80 -0.56 -4.71
N ASP A 16 -7.02 -1.00 -5.02
CA ASP A 16 -7.33 -1.80 -6.22
C ASP A 16 -6.96 -1.12 -7.55
N VAL A 17 -6.91 0.21 -7.58
CA VAL A 17 -6.53 0.99 -8.77
C VAL A 17 -5.05 1.42 -8.77
N MET A 18 -4.30 1.16 -7.70
CA MET A 18 -2.91 1.62 -7.59
C MET A 18 -1.99 0.99 -8.65
N GLY A 19 -2.31 -0.22 -9.12
CA GLY A 19 -1.54 -0.87 -10.20
C GLY A 19 -1.53 -0.07 -11.51
N ASP A 20 -2.52 0.81 -11.72
CA ASP A 20 -2.65 1.58 -12.96
C ASP A 20 -1.64 2.74 -13.05
N TYR A 21 -1.12 3.21 -11.91
CA TYR A 21 -0.28 4.40 -11.86
C TYR A 21 0.97 4.28 -10.98
N ILE A 22 1.13 3.18 -10.23
CA ILE A 22 2.36 2.90 -9.48
C ILE A 22 3.25 2.01 -10.34
N PRO A 23 4.45 2.48 -10.73
CA PRO A 23 5.33 1.71 -11.61
C PRO A 23 5.71 0.38 -10.95
N TYR A 24 5.77 -0.69 -11.75
CA TYR A 24 6.12 -2.06 -11.32
C TYR A 24 5.20 -2.72 -10.29
N LEU A 25 4.18 -2.03 -9.78
CA LEU A 25 3.05 -2.64 -9.09
C LEU A 25 2.11 -3.19 -10.16
N ALA A 26 2.08 -4.51 -10.32
CA ALA A 26 1.19 -5.15 -11.29
C ALA A 26 -0.26 -5.04 -10.85
N TYR A 27 -0.53 -5.21 -9.56
CA TYR A 27 -1.83 -4.90 -8.95
C TYR A 27 -1.72 -4.82 -7.43
N TYR A 28 -2.68 -4.11 -6.83
CA TYR A 28 -3.24 -4.50 -5.55
C TYR A 28 -4.66 -4.98 -5.77
N LYS A 29 -5.13 -5.87 -4.88
CA LYS A 29 -6.50 -6.34 -4.89
C LYS A 29 -6.97 -6.60 -3.47
N THR A 30 -8.04 -5.94 -3.07
CA THR A 30 -8.74 -6.19 -1.81
C THR A 30 -9.37 -7.59 -1.90
N ARG A 31 -8.85 -8.51 -1.09
CA ARG A 31 -9.34 -9.90 -1.04
C ARG A 31 -10.48 -10.02 -0.06
N HIS A 32 -10.31 -9.43 1.12
CA HIS A 32 -11.30 -9.50 2.20
C HIS A 32 -11.33 -8.18 2.97
N VAL A 33 -12.54 -7.69 3.24
CA VAL A 33 -12.77 -6.64 4.23
C VAL A 33 -13.02 -7.34 5.57
N LEU A 34 -12.19 -7.04 6.57
CA LEU A 34 -12.27 -7.67 7.89
C LEU A 34 -13.13 -6.85 8.84
N LYS A 35 -13.07 -5.52 8.72
CA LYS A 35 -13.77 -4.60 9.60
C LYS A 35 -14.22 -3.35 8.87
N THR A 36 -15.39 -2.85 9.27
CA THR A 36 -15.95 -1.56 8.87
C THR A 36 -16.31 -0.77 10.11
N ASP A 37 -16.37 0.56 10.00
CA ASP A 37 -16.94 1.43 11.03
C ASP A 37 -18.48 1.58 10.89
N ASP A 38 -19.09 2.36 11.79
CA ASP A 38 -20.53 2.60 11.80
C ASP A 38 -21.06 3.31 10.54
N SER A 39 -20.17 3.97 9.78
CA SER A 39 -20.50 4.60 8.49
C SER A 39 -20.39 3.64 7.30
N GLY A 40 -19.93 2.41 7.54
CA GLY A 40 -19.68 1.40 6.51
C GLY A 40 -18.31 1.56 5.83
N GLN A 41 -17.43 2.43 6.33
CA GLN A 41 -16.09 2.59 5.76
C GLN A 41 -15.17 1.46 6.24
N THR A 42 -14.40 0.88 5.32
CA THR A 42 -13.39 -0.14 5.62
C THR A 42 -12.35 0.40 6.59
N THR A 43 -12.15 -0.28 7.72
CA THR A 43 -11.12 0.03 8.72
C THR A 43 -10.04 -1.03 8.78
N GLU A 44 -10.32 -2.27 8.39
CA GLU A 44 -9.32 -3.34 8.27
C GLU A 44 -9.60 -4.21 7.04
N ALA A 45 -8.56 -4.53 6.27
CA ALA A 45 -8.67 -5.37 5.09
C ALA A 45 -7.42 -6.21 4.84
N LEU A 46 -7.60 -7.30 4.10
CA LEU A 46 -6.52 -8.11 3.53
C LEU A 46 -6.37 -7.78 2.05
N ILE A 47 -5.19 -7.28 1.67
CA ILE A 47 -4.90 -6.78 0.32
C ILE A 47 -3.77 -7.62 -0.29
N GLU A 48 -4.06 -8.30 -1.39
CA GLU A 48 -3.06 -9.01 -2.18
C GLU A 48 -2.33 -8.02 -3.08
N GLY A 49 -1.00 -8.05 -3.05
CA GLY A 49 -0.14 -7.26 -3.90
C GLY A 49 0.71 -8.12 -4.80
N LYS A 50 0.94 -7.62 -6.01
CA LYS A 50 1.91 -8.21 -6.95
C LYS A 50 2.86 -7.16 -7.48
N LEU A 51 4.14 -7.31 -7.15
CA LEU A 51 5.23 -6.53 -7.73
C LEU A 51 5.87 -7.32 -8.86
N LYS A 52 6.12 -6.65 -9.99
CA LYS A 52 6.81 -7.21 -11.14
C LYS A 52 7.92 -6.27 -11.58
N VAL A 53 9.13 -6.54 -11.08
CA VAL A 53 10.37 -5.89 -11.54
C VAL A 53 11.14 -6.86 -12.46
N PRO A 54 12.06 -6.38 -13.31
CA PRO A 54 12.70 -7.16 -14.38
C PRO A 54 13.37 -8.48 -13.97
N VAL A 55 13.68 -8.69 -12.68
CA VAL A 55 14.35 -9.90 -12.17
C VAL A 55 13.65 -10.54 -10.99
N LEU A 56 12.51 -9.99 -10.57
CA LEU A 56 11.80 -10.46 -9.40
C LEU A 56 10.30 -10.21 -9.59
N THR A 57 9.51 -11.28 -9.45
CA THR A 57 8.07 -11.17 -9.29
C THR A 57 7.74 -11.64 -7.89
N VAL A 58 7.04 -10.79 -7.13
CA VAL A 58 6.60 -11.10 -5.78
C VAL A 58 5.09 -10.93 -5.69
N GLU A 59 4.42 -11.97 -5.22
CA GLU A 59 3.06 -11.91 -4.69
C GLU A 59 3.12 -11.95 -3.16
N TYR A 60 2.33 -11.11 -2.51
CA TYR A 60 2.28 -10.98 -1.05
C TYR A 60 0.90 -10.53 -0.61
N THR A 61 0.57 -10.75 0.67
CA THR A 61 -0.67 -10.25 1.26
C THR A 61 -0.36 -9.32 2.42
N LEU A 62 -0.95 -8.13 2.40
CA LEU A 62 -0.88 -7.15 3.47
C LEU A 62 -2.14 -7.23 4.33
N PHE A 63 -1.97 -7.13 5.65
CA PHE A 63 -3.03 -6.65 6.53
C PHE A 63 -2.95 -5.13 6.57
N VAL A 64 -4.04 -4.46 6.25
CA VAL A 64 -4.10 -3.00 6.12
C VAL A 64 -5.15 -2.44 7.06
N SER A 65 -4.74 -1.47 7.88
CA SER A 65 -5.61 -0.70 8.77
C SER A 65 -5.78 0.72 8.25
N PHE A 66 -7.03 1.18 8.19
CA PHE A 66 -7.39 2.52 7.80
C PHE A 66 -7.93 3.29 9.00
N PHE A 67 -7.46 4.52 9.17
CA PHE A 67 -7.84 5.45 10.23
C PHE A 67 -8.33 6.75 9.58
N PRO A 68 -9.60 6.78 9.12
CA PRO A 68 -10.16 7.92 8.38
C PRO A 68 -10.16 9.22 9.18
N ASP A 69 -10.38 9.13 10.50
CA ASP A 69 -10.36 10.23 11.45
C ASP A 69 -9.05 11.03 11.45
N ARG A 70 -7.95 10.37 11.10
CA ARG A 70 -6.59 10.92 11.13
C ARG A 70 -5.86 10.82 9.79
N TYR A 71 -6.56 10.51 8.70
CA TYR A 71 -6.00 10.29 7.37
C TYR A 71 -4.76 9.39 7.36
N ARG A 72 -4.79 8.31 8.14
CA ARG A 72 -3.66 7.40 8.32
C ARG A 72 -4.00 6.01 7.83
N VAL A 73 -3.06 5.41 7.10
CA VAL A 73 -3.10 4.01 6.67
C VAL A 73 -1.85 3.33 7.17
N GLU A 74 -2.02 2.12 7.70
CA GLU A 74 -0.93 1.26 8.14
C GLU A 74 -1.04 -0.06 7.39
N TRP A 75 0.09 -0.64 7.04
CA TRP A 75 0.12 -1.97 6.45
C TRP A 75 1.22 -2.79 7.08
N ARG A 76 0.98 -4.10 7.09
CA ARG A 76 1.96 -5.09 7.49
C ARG A 76 1.90 -6.34 6.65
N LEU A 77 3.04 -6.94 6.38
CA LEU A 77 3.10 -8.20 5.66
C LEU A 77 2.50 -9.32 6.52
N LEU A 78 1.58 -10.12 5.94
CA LEU A 78 1.10 -11.31 6.63
C LEU A 78 2.20 -12.36 6.70
N GLN A 79 2.51 -12.77 7.92
CA GLN A 79 3.44 -13.86 8.18
C GLN A 79 2.78 -15.22 7.92
N GLU A 80 3.58 -16.26 7.68
CA GLU A 80 3.08 -17.61 7.31
C GLU A 80 2.06 -18.17 8.31
N GLU A 81 2.29 -17.98 9.60
CA GLU A 81 1.37 -18.40 10.65
C GLU A 81 0.01 -17.72 10.53
N GLN A 82 -0.01 -16.42 10.24
CA GLN A 82 -1.25 -15.66 10.09
C GLN A 82 -1.99 -16.06 8.82
N VAL A 83 -1.27 -16.33 7.73
CA VAL A 83 -1.86 -16.88 6.50
C VAL A 83 -2.54 -18.22 6.79
N ALA A 84 -1.88 -19.11 7.55
CA ALA A 84 -2.49 -20.38 7.96
C ALA A 84 -3.74 -20.17 8.82
N GLN A 85 -3.70 -19.25 9.78
CA GLN A 85 -4.86 -18.91 10.62
C GLN A 85 -6.04 -18.38 9.80
N TYR A 86 -5.82 -17.46 8.87
CA TYR A 86 -6.90 -16.95 8.02
C TYR A 86 -7.46 -18.01 7.05
N ASN A 87 -6.59 -18.85 6.47
CA ASN A 87 -7.04 -19.96 5.63
C ASN A 87 -7.89 -20.98 6.42
N GLN A 88 -7.56 -21.26 7.68
CA GLN A 88 -8.39 -22.10 8.56
C GLN A 88 -9.76 -21.50 8.86
N GLN A 89 -9.89 -20.17 8.81
CA GLN A 89 -11.15 -19.45 8.92
C GLN A 89 -11.93 -19.39 7.59
N GLY A 90 -11.41 -20.00 6.53
CA GLY A 90 -12.02 -20.03 5.20
C GLY A 90 -11.76 -18.79 4.35
N LEU A 91 -10.82 -17.92 4.75
CA LEU A 91 -10.38 -16.80 3.92
C LEU A 91 -9.26 -17.28 2.99
N ASP A 92 -9.46 -17.21 1.67
CA ASP A 92 -8.49 -17.66 0.66
C ASP A 92 -7.35 -16.65 0.51
N ILE A 93 -6.29 -16.85 1.31
CA ILE A 93 -5.12 -15.99 1.39
C ILE A 93 -3.87 -16.71 0.90
N LYS A 94 -3.13 -16.05 0.00
CA LYS A 94 -1.84 -16.52 -0.47
C LYS A 94 -0.71 -16.12 0.48
N ALA A 95 0.23 -17.05 0.66
CA ALA A 95 1.50 -16.77 1.30
C ALA A 95 2.37 -15.85 0.43
N CYS A 96 3.29 -15.15 1.08
CA CYS A 96 4.28 -14.34 0.39
C CYS A 96 5.22 -15.23 -0.44
N THR A 97 5.60 -14.75 -1.63
CA THR A 97 6.52 -15.42 -2.54
C THR A 97 7.79 -14.59 -2.74
N GLY A 98 8.77 -15.10 -3.49
CA GLY A 98 9.87 -14.27 -4.00
C GLY A 98 10.85 -13.70 -2.97
N GLY A 99 10.86 -14.23 -1.74
CA GLY A 99 11.88 -13.87 -0.75
C GLY A 99 11.73 -12.46 -0.15
N LEU A 100 10.51 -11.92 -0.07
CA LEU A 100 10.22 -10.82 0.86
C LEU A 100 10.10 -11.39 2.28
N LYS A 101 10.77 -10.73 3.22
CA LYS A 101 10.73 -11.04 4.64
C LYS A 101 9.75 -10.12 5.36
N ASP A 102 9.77 -8.84 4.98
CA ASP A 102 8.97 -7.81 5.64
C ASP A 102 8.57 -6.72 4.64
N VAL A 103 7.33 -6.25 4.75
CA VAL A 103 6.75 -5.12 4.01
C VAL A 103 5.75 -4.45 4.93
N ASP A 104 6.29 -3.65 5.83
CA ASP A 104 5.54 -2.94 6.86
C ASP A 104 5.61 -1.44 6.61
N GLY A 105 4.72 -0.68 7.23
CA GLY A 105 4.83 0.76 7.20
C GLY A 105 3.53 1.48 7.45
N TYR A 106 3.61 2.78 7.29
CA TYR A 106 2.45 3.65 7.41
C TYR A 106 2.57 4.83 6.47
N GLY A 107 1.42 5.42 6.17
CA GLY A 107 1.33 6.72 5.54
C GLY A 107 0.25 7.55 6.21
N TYR A 108 0.43 8.86 6.23
CA TYR A 108 -0.62 9.76 6.68
C TYR A 108 -0.57 11.11 5.97
N VAL A 109 -1.72 11.78 5.94
CA VAL A 109 -1.90 13.06 5.26
C VAL A 109 -2.16 14.15 6.27
N LEU A 110 -1.45 15.27 6.14
CA LEU A 110 -1.66 16.49 6.92
C LEU A 110 -2.00 17.65 5.98
N PRO A 111 -2.83 18.62 6.39
CA PRO A 111 -2.92 19.89 5.68
C PRO A 111 -1.56 20.60 5.68
N TYR A 112 -1.20 21.25 4.58
CA TYR A 112 0.01 22.05 4.47
C TYR A 112 -0.23 23.51 4.87
N ASP A 113 -1.38 24.04 4.50
CA ASP A 113 -1.83 25.41 4.68
C ASP A 113 -3.12 25.49 5.48
N ASP A 114 -3.41 26.68 6.02
CA ASP A 114 -4.62 26.95 6.82
C ASP A 114 -5.90 26.81 5.99
N ASP A 115 -5.83 27.09 4.69
CA ASP A 115 -6.96 26.92 3.76
C ASP A 115 -7.17 25.44 3.32
N ARG A 116 -6.27 24.54 3.73
CA ARG A 116 -6.27 23.10 3.43
C ARG A 116 -6.34 22.81 1.94
N SER A 117 -5.92 23.73 1.08
CA SER A 117 -5.89 23.54 -0.37
C SER A 117 -4.74 22.61 -0.79
N GLN A 118 -3.73 22.45 0.08
CA GLN A 118 -2.58 21.59 -0.12
C GLN A 118 -2.35 20.66 1.06
N SER A 119 -1.66 19.54 0.80
CA SER A 119 -1.38 18.53 1.82
C SER A 119 0.06 18.06 1.82
N ILE A 120 0.58 17.68 2.98
CA ILE A 120 1.78 16.86 3.11
C ILE A 120 1.34 15.40 3.18
N TYR A 121 1.94 14.53 2.36
CA TYR A 121 1.81 13.09 2.50
C TYR A 121 3.12 12.51 3.00
N ILE A 122 3.08 11.91 4.18
CA ILE A 122 4.21 11.21 4.79
C ILE A 122 4.03 9.72 4.52
N TYR A 123 5.07 9.09 4.01
CA TYR A 123 5.09 7.69 3.62
C TYR A 123 6.38 7.05 4.11
N ALA A 124 6.24 6.03 4.97
CA ALA A 124 7.35 5.41 5.70
C ALA A 124 7.27 3.88 5.58
N PRO A 125 7.69 3.30 4.44
CA PRO A 125 7.77 1.85 4.27
C PRO A 125 9.06 1.28 4.89
N VAL A 126 8.95 0.06 5.39
CA VAL A 126 10.06 -0.84 5.73
C VAL A 126 9.94 -2.04 4.79
N VAL A 127 11.02 -2.35 4.07
CA VAL A 127 11.06 -3.49 3.15
C VAL A 127 12.31 -4.30 3.44
N GLU A 128 12.13 -5.57 3.81
CA GLU A 128 13.22 -6.52 4.03
C GLU A 128 13.09 -7.71 3.07
N THR A 129 14.22 -8.16 2.53
CA THR A 129 14.30 -9.36 1.69
C THR A 129 15.02 -10.47 2.43
N SER A 130 14.53 -11.70 2.32
CA SER A 130 15.16 -12.92 2.86
C SER A 130 16.17 -13.55 1.91
N ILE A 131 16.17 -13.14 0.64
CA ILE A 131 17.14 -13.57 -0.37
C ILE A 131 18.13 -12.45 -0.70
N PRO A 132 19.41 -12.77 -0.95
CA PRO A 132 20.36 -11.81 -1.52
C PRO A 132 19.86 -11.40 -2.91
N LEU A 133 19.63 -10.10 -3.10
CA LEU A 133 19.32 -9.54 -4.41
C LEU A 133 20.60 -8.95 -5.03
N PRO A 134 20.81 -9.08 -6.35
CA PRO A 134 21.85 -8.32 -7.01
C PRO A 134 21.64 -6.81 -6.76
N GLY A 135 22.71 -6.03 -6.55
CA GLY A 135 22.58 -4.62 -6.15
C GLY A 135 21.78 -3.73 -7.13
N PHE A 136 21.68 -4.10 -8.42
CA PHE A 136 20.78 -3.40 -9.35
C PHE A 136 19.29 -3.66 -9.08
N ALA A 137 18.95 -4.87 -8.61
CA ALA A 137 17.60 -5.29 -8.29
C ALA A 137 17.13 -4.62 -6.99
N GLU A 138 17.97 -4.59 -5.96
CA GLU A 138 17.72 -3.85 -4.72
C GLU A 138 17.42 -2.37 -5.00
N LYS A 139 18.28 -1.71 -5.77
CA LYS A 139 18.08 -0.32 -6.18
C LYS A 139 16.74 -0.10 -6.88
N MET A 140 16.32 -1.05 -7.71
CA MET A 140 15.06 -0.94 -8.43
C MET A 140 13.85 -1.15 -7.53
N VAL A 141 13.90 -2.14 -6.63
CA VAL A 141 12.86 -2.35 -5.60
C VAL A 141 12.76 -1.10 -4.74
N THR A 142 13.86 -0.61 -4.17
CA THR A 142 13.88 0.62 -3.37
C THR A 142 13.32 1.82 -4.14
N LYS A 143 13.76 2.02 -5.40
CA LYS A 143 13.26 3.13 -6.24
C LYS A 143 11.76 3.02 -6.48
N THR A 144 11.27 1.81 -6.70
CA THR A 144 9.84 1.51 -6.93
C THR A 144 9.02 1.81 -5.69
N VAL A 145 9.39 1.21 -4.56
CA VAL A 145 8.62 1.34 -3.31
C VAL A 145 8.68 2.74 -2.73
N THR A 146 9.71 3.55 -3.04
CA THR A 146 9.84 4.95 -2.59
C THR A 146 9.39 5.94 -3.66
N SER A 147 10.29 6.32 -4.57
CA SER A 147 10.07 7.39 -5.54
C SER A 147 8.97 7.05 -6.56
N GLY A 148 8.89 5.79 -6.98
CA GLY A 148 7.86 5.31 -7.91
C GLY A 148 6.47 5.43 -7.31
N TYR A 149 6.30 4.90 -6.10
CA TYR A 149 5.08 5.03 -5.31
C TYR A 149 4.67 6.50 -5.12
N MET A 150 5.57 7.33 -4.58
CA MET A 150 5.26 8.75 -4.30
C MET A 150 4.91 9.56 -5.54
N HIS A 151 5.61 9.32 -6.67
CA HIS A 151 5.28 9.97 -7.93
C HIS A 151 3.93 9.50 -8.49
N GLY A 152 3.66 8.19 -8.47
CA GLY A 152 2.38 7.64 -8.91
C GLY A 152 1.20 8.24 -8.14
N ILE A 153 1.29 8.28 -6.80
CA ILE A 153 0.27 8.91 -5.96
C ILE A 153 0.10 10.39 -6.29
N ARG A 154 1.20 11.16 -6.37
CA ARG A 154 1.14 12.59 -6.68
C ARG A 154 0.48 12.85 -8.04
N ASP A 155 0.83 12.06 -9.05
CA ASP A 155 0.35 12.25 -10.40
C ASP A 155 -1.13 11.85 -10.50
N ARG A 156 -1.57 10.80 -9.78
CA ARG A 156 -2.98 10.45 -9.65
C ARG A 156 -3.79 11.56 -8.96
N VAL A 157 -3.28 12.11 -7.86
CA VAL A 157 -3.91 13.24 -7.16
C VAL A 157 -4.10 14.42 -8.11
N LYS A 158 -3.07 14.78 -8.90
CA LYS A 158 -3.16 15.85 -9.90
C LYS A 158 -4.18 15.59 -11.01
N GLN A 159 -4.42 14.33 -11.37
CA GLN A 159 -5.40 13.99 -12.41
C GLN A 159 -6.84 14.16 -11.92
N ILE A 160 -7.13 13.80 -10.66
CA ILE A 160 -8.48 13.86 -10.11
C ILE A 160 -8.85 15.22 -9.52
N SER A 161 -7.87 16.10 -9.31
CA SER A 161 -8.07 17.46 -8.78
C SER A 161 -8.21 18.52 -9.89
N LYS A 162 -8.25 18.10 -11.16
CA LYS A 162 -8.50 18.95 -12.33
C LYS A 162 -9.96 18.84 -12.74
#